data_AF-A0A948TDK8-F1
#
_entry.id   AF-A0A948TDK8-F1
#
_cell.length_a   1.000
_cell.length_b   1.000
_cell.length_c   1.000
_cell.angle_alpha   90.00
_cell.angle_beta   90.00
_cell.angle_gamma   90.00
#
_symmetry.space_group_name_H-M   'P 1'
#
loop_
_entity.id
_entity.type
_entity.pdbx_description
1 polymer ?
#
loop_
_entity_poly.entity_id
_entity_poly.type
_entity_poly.pdbx_seq_one_letter_code
_entity_poly.pdbx_strand_id
1 'polypeptide(L)'
;MSEIKPDKKLVKYCEVISVITIIAAAMYGFPNILDLCYEMGKDDSDTFIWYALVVGIESYAIMFVGILSYVMVRNVKRGNIFSRVNKRILNAIGVSTTLSGILINMIIRLSPLEMPTEVCVLFIILGMMFVLTACIFEIGIRMKEEQDLTI
;
A
#
# COMPACT_ATOMS: atom_id res chain seq x y z
N MET A 1 14.54 -25.18 -21.33
CA MET A 1 14.06 -24.02 -20.55
C MET A 1 12.55 -24.18 -20.34
N SER A 2 12.13 -24.81 -19.25
CA SER A 2 10.69 -24.97 -18.97
C SER A 2 10.14 -23.63 -18.48
N GLU A 3 9.26 -23.01 -19.28
CA GLU A 3 8.43 -21.92 -18.79
C GLU A 3 7.62 -22.45 -17.59
N ILE A 4 7.99 -22.05 -16.37
CA ILE A 4 7.18 -22.29 -15.18
C ILE A 4 5.93 -21.42 -15.36
N LYS A 5 4.91 -21.96 -16.02
CA LYS A 5 3.62 -21.30 -16.16
C LYS A 5 3.02 -21.16 -14.76
N PRO A 6 2.67 -19.95 -14.32
CA PRO A 6 2.04 -19.78 -13.03
C PRO A 6 0.77 -20.61 -12.96
N ASP A 7 0.56 -21.29 -11.83
CA ASP A 7 -0.67 -22.06 -11.60
C ASP A 7 -1.87 -21.12 -11.76
N LYS A 8 -2.70 -21.42 -12.76
CA LYS A 8 -3.87 -20.62 -13.14
C LYS A 8 -4.84 -20.45 -11.96
N LYS A 9 -4.89 -21.39 -11.02
CA LYS A 9 -5.72 -21.27 -9.81
C LYS A 9 -5.16 -20.21 -8.87
N LEU A 10 -3.85 -20.24 -8.57
CA LEU A 10 -3.17 -19.26 -7.72
C LEU A 10 -3.29 -17.84 -8.27
N VAL A 11 -3.10 -17.67 -9.58
CA VAL A 11 -3.25 -16.35 -10.23
C VAL A 11 -4.68 -15.83 -10.10
N LYS A 12 -5.69 -16.71 -10.24
CA LYS A 12 -7.10 -16.35 -10.07
C LYS A 12 -7.40 -15.95 -8.62
N TYR A 13 -6.81 -16.63 -7.63
CA TYR A 13 -6.92 -16.23 -6.23
C TYR A 13 -6.31 -14.85 -5.97
N CYS A 14 -5.11 -14.56 -6.49
CA CYS A 14 -4.49 -13.24 -6.35
C CYS A 14 -5.32 -12.13 -6.99
N GLU A 15 -6.00 -12.40 -8.10
CA GLU A 15 -6.90 -11.46 -8.77
C GLU A 15 -8.15 -11.19 -7.94
N VAL A 16 -8.76 -12.22 -7.36
CA VAL A 16 -9.91 -12.02 -6.45
C VAL A 16 -9.49 -11.18 -5.24
N ILE A 17 -8.33 -11.48 -4.65
CA ILE A 17 -7.81 -10.71 -3.50
C ILE A 17 -7.58 -9.24 -3.89
N SER A 18 -6.91 -8.96 -5.01
CA SER A 18 -6.63 -7.56 -5.40
C SER A 18 -7.88 -6.77 -5.74
N VAL A 19 -8.89 -7.40 -6.33
CA VAL A 19 -10.21 -6.77 -6.58
C VAL A 19 -10.89 -6.44 -5.25
N ILE A 20 -10.89 -7.38 -4.28
CA ILE A 20 -11.44 -7.12 -2.94
C ILE A 20 -10.69 -5.96 -2.27
N THR A 21 -9.35 -5.92 -2.38
CA THR A 21 -8.53 -4.83 -1.82
C THR A 21 -8.88 -3.47 -2.44
N ILE A 22 -9.06 -3.38 -3.76
CA ILE A 22 -9.46 -2.12 -4.42
C ILE A 22 -10.86 -1.69 -3.97
N ILE A 23 -11.81 -2.62 -3.90
CA ILE A 23 -13.18 -2.31 -3.48
C ILE A 23 -13.17 -1.79 -2.05
N ALA A 24 -12.45 -2.46 -1.14
CA ALA A 24 -12.31 -2.02 0.25
C ALA A 24 -11.64 -0.63 0.33
N ALA A 25 -10.59 -0.40 -0.46
CA ALA A 25 -9.91 0.90 -0.50
C ALA A 25 -10.82 2.02 -1.00
N ALA A 26 -11.62 1.75 -2.03
CA ALA A 26 -12.60 2.71 -2.55
C ALA A 26 -13.74 2.97 -1.54
N MET A 27 -14.26 1.92 -0.90
CA MET A 27 -15.30 2.05 0.12
C MET A 27 -14.85 2.83 1.34
N TYR A 28 -13.57 2.78 1.71
CA TYR A 28 -13.02 3.61 2.79
C TYR A 28 -12.69 5.03 2.31
N GLY A 29 -11.96 5.17 1.20
CA GLY A 29 -11.43 6.46 0.76
C GLY A 29 -12.49 7.43 0.26
N PHE A 30 -13.46 6.96 -0.54
CA PHE A 30 -14.44 7.88 -1.15
C PHE A 30 -15.38 8.54 -0.13
N PRO A 31 -16.03 7.80 0.80
CA PRO A 31 -16.91 8.41 1.79
C PRO A 31 -16.17 9.39 2.70
N ASN A 32 -15.00 9.00 3.21
CA ASN A 32 -14.21 9.86 4.09
C ASN A 32 -13.78 11.17 3.41
N ILE A 33 -13.41 11.12 2.12
CA ILE A 33 -13.08 12.32 1.35
C ILE A 33 -14.33 13.18 1.10
N LEU A 34 -15.49 12.57 0.83
CA LEU A 34 -16.73 13.31 0.60
C LEU A 34 -17.23 14.00 1.88
N ASP A 35 -17.19 13.30 3.02
CA ASP A 35 -17.53 13.87 4.33
C ASP A 35 -16.58 15.02 4.68
N LEU A 36 -15.28 14.85 4.43
CA LEU A 36 -14.28 15.91 4.55
C LEU A 36 -14.59 17.14 3.70
N CYS A 37 -14.98 16.94 2.43
CA CYS A 37 -15.34 18.04 1.54
C CYS A 37 -16.61 18.76 2.00
N TYR A 38 -17.56 18.03 2.59
CA TYR A 38 -18.79 18.60 3.14
C TYR A 38 -18.51 19.42 4.41
N GLU A 39 -17.69 18.89 5.32
CA GLU A 39 -17.33 19.56 6.56
C GLU A 39 -16.39 20.75 6.32
N MET A 40 -15.49 20.70 5.33
CA MET A 40 -14.66 21.85 4.91
C MET A 40 -15.49 23.07 4.48
N GLY A 41 -16.70 22.86 3.96
CA GLY A 41 -17.58 23.95 3.57
C GLY A 41 -18.44 24.51 4.71
N LYS A 42 -18.41 23.88 5.89
CA LYS A 42 -19.35 24.13 6.99
C LYS A 42 -18.67 24.49 8.30
N ASP A 43 -17.46 23.99 8.55
CA ASP A 43 -16.75 24.14 9.83
C ASP A 43 -15.57 25.13 9.71
N ASP A 44 -15.56 26.14 10.58
CA ASP A 44 -14.52 27.19 10.67
C ASP A 44 -13.55 26.94 11.86
N SER A 45 -13.57 25.73 12.44
CA SER A 45 -12.75 25.37 13.60
C SER A 45 -11.27 25.14 13.25
N ASP A 46 -10.35 25.71 14.04
CA ASP A 46 -8.89 25.54 13.86
C ASP A 46 -8.42 24.08 14.00
N THR A 47 -9.20 23.22 14.69
CA THR A 47 -8.88 21.80 14.88
C THR A 47 -9.28 20.93 13.69
N PHE A 48 -10.22 21.39 12.87
CA PHE A 48 -10.77 20.65 11.74
C PHE A 48 -9.71 20.43 10.64
N ILE A 49 -8.86 21.42 10.38
CA ILE A 49 -7.78 21.33 9.39
C ILE A 49 -6.81 20.19 9.72
N TRP A 50 -6.46 20.03 11.00
CA TRP A 50 -5.57 18.95 11.43
C TRP A 50 -6.21 17.58 11.28
N TYR A 51 -7.50 17.47 11.60
CA TYR A 51 -8.27 16.24 11.43
C TYR A 51 -8.35 15.87 9.94
N ALA A 52 -8.65 16.86 9.10
CA ALA A 52 -8.72 16.71 7.65
C ALA A 52 -7.42 16.24 7.00
N LEU A 53 -6.29 16.76 7.48
CA LEU A 53 -4.97 16.32 7.03
C LEU A 53 -4.71 14.85 7.37
N VAL A 54 -5.04 14.41 8.59
CA VAL A 54 -4.85 13.00 8.99
C VAL A 54 -5.69 12.07 8.13
N VAL A 55 -7.00 12.30 8.06
CA VAL A 55 -7.93 11.45 7.30
C VAL A 55 -7.62 11.48 5.80
N GLY A 56 -7.16 12.62 5.27
CA GLY A 56 -6.69 12.74 3.90
C GLY A 56 -5.45 11.87 3.60
N ILE A 57 -4.45 11.87 4.49
CA ILE A 57 -3.24 11.05 4.34
C ILE A 57 -3.58 9.55 4.43
N GLU A 58 -4.46 9.17 5.35
CA GLU A 58 -4.93 7.78 5.49
C GLU A 58 -5.65 7.30 4.22
N SER A 59 -6.60 8.10 3.73
CA SER A 59 -7.37 7.78 2.53
C SER A 59 -6.48 7.67 1.30
N TYR A 60 -5.49 8.57 1.16
CA TYR A 60 -4.47 8.49 0.12
C TYR A 60 -3.66 7.19 0.22
N ALA A 61 -3.15 6.87 1.41
CA ALA A 61 -2.32 5.69 1.60
C ALA A 61 -3.07 4.40 1.23
N ILE A 62 -4.31 4.26 1.70
CA ILE A 62 -5.16 3.08 1.41
C ILE A 62 -5.44 2.93 -0.08
N MET A 63 -5.78 4.04 -0.76
CA MET A 63 -6.00 4.04 -2.21
C MET A 63 -4.72 3.70 -2.99
N PHE A 64 -3.58 4.25 -2.57
CA PHE A 64 -2.28 4.02 -3.20
C PHE A 64 -1.87 2.54 -3.11
N VAL A 65 -2.01 1.93 -1.93
CA VAL A 65 -1.74 0.49 -1.74
C VAL A 65 -2.68 -0.37 -2.59
N GLY A 66 -3.98 -0.05 -2.60
CA GLY A 66 -4.97 -0.76 -3.41
C GLY A 66 -4.62 -0.76 -4.90
N ILE A 67 -4.32 0.39 -5.48
CA ILE A 67 -3.97 0.52 -6.90
C ILE A 67 -2.68 -0.24 -7.23
N LEU A 68 -1.62 -0.05 -6.43
CA LEU A 68 -0.33 -0.69 -6.70
C LEU A 68 -0.39 -2.21 -6.54
N SER A 69 -1.17 -2.72 -5.58
CA SER A 69 -1.38 -4.16 -5.41
C SER A 69 -2.02 -4.79 -6.66
N TYR A 70 -2.97 -4.10 -7.29
CA TYR A 70 -3.60 -4.55 -8.53
C TYR A 70 -2.63 -4.53 -9.72
N VAL A 71 -1.81 -3.48 -9.84
CA VAL A 71 -0.76 -3.41 -10.86
C VAL A 71 0.22 -4.58 -10.71
N MET A 72 0.61 -4.92 -9.47
CA MET A 72 1.48 -6.06 -9.19
C MET A 72 0.83 -7.39 -9.63
N VAL A 73 -0.45 -7.62 -9.32
CA VAL A 73 -1.16 -8.84 -9.77
C VAL A 73 -1.28 -8.89 -11.30
N ARG A 74 -1.49 -7.75 -11.96
CA ARG A 74 -1.50 -7.69 -13.44
C ARG A 74 -0.17 -8.08 -14.05
N ASN A 75 0.95 -7.73 -13.41
CA ASN A 75 2.28 -8.16 -13.83
C ASN A 75 2.50 -9.66 -13.65
N VAL A 76 2.01 -10.22 -12.53
CA VAL A 76 2.01 -11.68 -12.27
C VAL A 76 1.21 -12.42 -13.35
N LYS A 77 0.05 -11.90 -13.78
CA LYS A 77 -0.75 -12.48 -14.88
C LYS A 77 0.02 -12.53 -16.21
N ARG A 78 0.94 -11.59 -16.45
CA ARG A 78 1.80 -11.55 -17.64
C ARG A 78 3.02 -12.49 -17.55
N GLY A 79 3.13 -13.29 -16.49
CA GLY A 79 4.27 -14.20 -16.25
C GLY A 79 5.49 -13.55 -15.60
N ASN A 80 5.45 -12.23 -15.37
CA ASN A 80 6.55 -11.48 -14.77
C ASN A 80 6.42 -11.46 -13.25
N ILE A 81 6.69 -12.59 -12.59
CA ILE A 81 6.54 -12.75 -11.13
C ILE A 81 7.77 -12.19 -10.41
N PHE A 82 8.96 -12.70 -10.74
CA PHE A 82 10.25 -12.29 -10.19
C PHE A 82 10.90 -11.23 -11.07
N SER A 83 10.22 -10.08 -11.21
CA SER A 83 10.75 -8.94 -11.94
C SER A 83 11.19 -7.84 -10.98
N ARG A 84 12.27 -7.12 -11.33
CA ARG A 84 12.69 -5.88 -10.65
C ARG A 84 11.56 -4.85 -10.58
N VAL A 85 10.61 -4.89 -11.52
CA VAL A 85 9.42 -4.03 -11.52
C VAL A 85 8.51 -4.33 -10.32
N ASN A 86 8.19 -5.60 -10.06
CA ASN A 86 7.34 -5.97 -8.94
C ASN A 86 8.02 -5.67 -7.59
N LYS A 87 9.33 -5.88 -7.51
CA LYS A 87 10.13 -5.46 -6.34
C LYS A 87 10.02 -3.95 -6.10
N ARG A 88 10.12 -3.14 -7.16
CA ARG A 88 9.98 -1.68 -7.05
C ARG A 88 8.57 -1.26 -6.61
N ILE A 89 7.53 -1.92 -7.13
CA ILE A 89 6.14 -1.68 -6.72
C ILE A 89 5.96 -2.02 -5.23
N LEU A 90 6.44 -3.18 -4.80
CA LEU A 90 6.33 -3.62 -3.40
C LEU A 90 7.09 -2.69 -2.44
N ASN A 91 8.28 -2.24 -2.85
CA ASN A 91 9.05 -1.25 -2.10
C ASN A 91 8.34 0.11 -2.06
N ALA A 92 7.71 0.55 -3.16
CA ALA A 92 6.95 1.79 -3.20
C ALA A 92 5.73 1.74 -2.27
N ILE A 93 5.00 0.61 -2.25
CA ILE A 93 3.92 0.34 -1.28
C ILE A 93 4.45 0.47 0.15
N GLY A 94 5.54 -0.24 0.46
CA GLY A 94 6.08 -0.25 1.81
C GLY A 94 6.57 1.13 2.29
N VAL A 95 7.41 1.79 1.49
CA VAL A 95 7.97 3.11 1.83
C VAL A 95 6.86 4.17 1.95
N SER A 96 5.90 4.21 1.02
CA SER A 96 4.79 5.18 1.08
C SER A 96 3.93 4.96 2.33
N THR A 97 3.58 3.72 2.65
CA THR A 97 2.76 3.39 3.82
C THR A 97 3.47 3.76 5.12
N THR A 98 4.77 3.46 5.24
CA THR A 98 5.57 3.86 6.41
C THR A 98 5.67 5.38 6.54
N LEU A 99 5.93 6.09 5.44
CA LEU A 99 5.98 7.55 5.44
C LEU A 99 4.64 8.17 5.85
N SER A 100 3.52 7.65 5.34
CA SER A 100 2.18 8.07 5.75
C SER A 100 1.97 7.90 7.26
N GLY A 101 2.33 6.75 7.83
CA GLY A 101 2.22 6.52 9.28
C GLY A 101 3.10 7.46 10.12
N ILE A 102 4.31 7.77 9.67
CA ILE A 102 5.20 8.75 10.32
C ILE A 102 4.61 10.16 10.26
N LEU A 103 4.10 10.57 9.10
CA LEU A 103 3.50 11.89 8.90
C LEU A 103 2.25 12.07 9.77
N ILE A 104 1.37 11.08 9.82
CA ILE A 104 0.19 11.10 10.68
C ILE A 104 0.60 11.24 12.16
N ASN A 105 1.57 10.44 12.62
CA ASN A 105 2.07 10.53 13.99
C ASN A 105 2.69 11.90 14.31
N MET A 106 3.41 12.51 13.35
CA MET A 106 3.96 13.85 13.50
C MET A 106 2.85 14.91 13.60
N ILE A 107 1.82 14.81 12.76
CA ILE A 107 0.67 15.71 12.76
C ILE A 107 -0.06 15.62 14.10
N ILE A 108 -0.40 14.41 14.55
CA ILE A 108 -1.11 14.21 15.84
C ILE A 108 -0.31 14.82 16.99
N ARG A 109 1.00 14.62 17.05
CA ARG A 109 1.86 15.18 18.12
C ARG A 109 1.97 16.71 18.11
N LEU A 110 1.89 17.33 16.94
CA LEU A 110 1.99 18.79 16.80
C LEU A 110 0.63 19.49 16.90
N SER A 111 -0.45 18.74 16.72
CA SER A 111 -1.82 19.21 16.79
C SER A 111 -2.42 19.04 18.19
N PRO A 112 -3.46 19.80 18.54
CA PRO A 112 -4.24 19.57 19.76
C PRO A 112 -5.23 18.38 19.66
N LEU A 113 -5.06 17.48 18.68
CA LEU A 113 -5.97 16.35 18.46
C LEU A 113 -5.72 15.21 19.45
N GLU A 114 -6.78 14.78 20.13
CA GLU A 114 -6.80 13.55 20.93
C GLU A 114 -7.20 12.34 20.06
N MET A 115 -6.38 12.02 19.06
CA MET A 115 -6.60 10.87 18.17
C MET A 115 -5.80 9.63 18.62
N PRO A 116 -6.36 8.41 18.47
CA PRO A 116 -5.67 7.18 18.84
C PRO A 116 -4.43 6.97 17.95
N THR A 117 -3.26 6.85 18.58
CA THR A 117 -1.97 6.67 17.87
C THR A 117 -1.73 5.24 17.35
N GLU A 118 -2.62 4.31 17.69
CA GLU A 118 -2.54 2.90 17.29
C GLU A 118 -2.56 2.72 15.77
N VAL A 119 -3.38 3.52 15.09
CA VAL A 119 -3.50 3.50 13.62
C VAL A 119 -2.15 3.85 12.97
N CYS A 120 -1.46 4.87 13.47
CA CYS A 120 -0.14 5.26 12.98
C CYS A 120 0.88 4.13 13.08
N VAL A 121 0.90 3.45 14.23
CA VAL A 121 1.82 2.32 14.49
C VAL A 121 1.52 1.17 13.54
N LEU A 122 0.24 0.87 13.28
CA LEU A 122 -0.16 -0.14 12.30
C LEU A 122 0.32 0.20 10.88
N PHE A 123 0.17 1.45 10.43
CA PHE A 123 0.69 1.89 9.13
C PHE A 123 2.22 1.72 9.02
N ILE A 124 2.95 2.08 10.07
CA ILE A 124 4.41 1.93 10.11
C ILE A 124 4.81 0.45 10.04
N ILE A 125 4.21 -0.41 10.86
CA ILE A 125 4.53 -1.84 10.88
C ILE A 125 4.18 -2.48 9.54
N LEU A 126 2.98 -2.23 9.00
CA LEU A 126 2.55 -2.77 7.70
C LEU A 126 3.47 -2.32 6.57
N GLY A 127 3.82 -1.04 6.52
CA GLY A 127 4.75 -0.50 5.53
C GLY A 127 6.12 -1.18 5.61
N MET A 128 6.67 -1.34 6.82
CA MET A 128 7.94 -2.04 7.03
C MET A 128 7.88 -3.51 6.62
N MET A 129 6.75 -4.21 6.86
CA MET A 129 6.57 -5.59 6.40
C MET A 129 6.56 -5.70 4.87
N PHE A 130 5.99 -4.73 4.16
CA PHE A 130 6.07 -4.68 2.70
C PHE A 130 7.49 -4.43 2.20
N VAL A 131 8.25 -3.53 2.84
CA VAL A 131 9.67 -3.31 2.52
C VAL A 131 10.49 -4.59 2.76
N LEU A 132 10.29 -5.28 3.89
CA LEU A 132 10.93 -6.56 4.17
C LEU A 132 10.63 -7.59 3.09
N THR A 133 9.37 -7.70 2.68
CA THR A 133 8.97 -8.60 1.59
C THR A 133 9.64 -8.21 0.27
N ALA A 134 9.81 -6.91 -0.02
CA ALA A 134 10.54 -6.43 -1.19
C ALA A 134 12.03 -6.80 -1.17
N CYS A 135 12.68 -6.76 0.00
CA CYS A 135 14.05 -7.23 0.19
C CYS A 135 14.17 -8.74 -0.04
N ILE A 136 13.26 -9.54 0.50
CA ILE A 136 13.22 -11.00 0.27
C ILE A 136 13.04 -11.30 -1.22
N PHE A 137 12.16 -10.56 -1.90
CA PHE A 137 11.98 -10.68 -3.35
C PHE A 137 13.26 -10.37 -4.13
N GLU A 138 14.02 -9.36 -3.71
CA GLU A 138 15.29 -9.02 -4.33
C GLU A 138 16.34 -10.13 -4.17
N ILE A 139 16.45 -10.72 -2.97
CA ILE A 139 17.33 -11.87 -2.73
C ILE A 139 16.92 -13.04 -3.63
N GLY A 140 15.62 -13.34 -3.71
CA GLY A 140 15.10 -14.41 -4.58
C GLY A 140 15.37 -14.19 -6.07
N ILE A 141 15.33 -12.95 -6.55
CA ILE A 141 15.70 -12.63 -7.94
C ILE A 141 17.18 -12.93 -8.17
N ARG A 142 18.07 -12.50 -7.27
CA ARG A 142 19.52 -12.72 -7.41
C ARG A 142 19.87 -14.22 -7.39
N MET A 143 19.26 -14.98 -6.48
CA MET A 143 19.47 -16.43 -6.42
C MET A 143 19.05 -17.13 -7.73
N LYS A 144 17.96 -16.68 -8.35
CA LYS A 144 17.52 -17.20 -9.64
C LYS A 144 18.48 -16.82 -10.78
N GLU A 145 18.95 -15.57 -10.80
CA GLU A 145 19.95 -15.10 -11.77
C GLU A 145 21.26 -15.91 -11.65
N GLU A 146 21.71 -16.24 -10.43
CA GLU A 146 22.91 -17.08 -10.19
C GLU A 146 22.73 -18.54 -10.63
N GLN A 147 21.54 -19.11 -10.42
CA GLN A 147 21.21 -20.46 -10.88
C GLN A 147 21.14 -20.56 -12.40
N ASP A 148 20.64 -19.54 -13.09
CA ASP A 148 20.60 -19.52 -14.57
C ASP A 148 22.00 -19.34 -15.19
N LEU A 149 23.00 -18.83 -14.44
CA LEU A 149 24.38 -18.65 -14.89
C LEU A 149 25.26 -19.91 -14.72
N THR A 150 24.84 -20.87 -13.90
CA THR A 150 25.60 -22.10 -13.59
C THR A 150 25.19 -23.31 -14.44
N ILE A 151 24.19 -23.15 -15.32
CA ILE A 151 23.69 -24.17 -16.25
C ILE A 151 24.10 -23.79 -17.68
#